data_AF-A0A8B7VFI3-F1
#
_entry.id   AF-A0A8B7VFI3-F1
#
_cell.length_a   1.000
_cell.length_b   1.000
_cell.length_c   1.000
_cell.angle_alpha   90.00
_cell.angle_beta   90.00
_cell.angle_gamma   90.00
#
_symmetry.space_group_name_H-M   'P 1'
#
loop_
_entity.id
_entity.type
_entity.pdbx_description
1 polymer ?
#
loop_
_entity_poly.entity_id
_entity_poly.type
_entity_poly.pdbx_seq_one_letter_code
_entity_poly.pdbx_strand_id
1 'polypeptide(L)'
;MSAAEVGVFVQRLRGLMNEIAAFPVPTIAAMDGFALGGGLELALACDLRVAASSAVMGLIETTRGLLPGAGGTQRLPRCLGVALAKELIFTGRRLNGVQAHELGLVNHAVAQNEEGNAAYHRARALAQEILPQPNEVSSNEYLVLNSSSLGNKTSSAGAAIAAARDRRPSSHSQRSCACPAPSLRPRPSPGLSHAPSLRSRLASVVACWSGFSVSRSPCPLWSSAPLR
;
A
#
# COMPACT_ATOMS: atom_id res chain seq x y z
N MET A 1 10.30 16.28 -20.97
CA MET A 1 11.25 16.04 -19.87
C MET A 1 12.62 15.78 -20.48
N SER A 2 13.65 16.48 -20.04
CA SER A 2 15.04 16.19 -20.42
C SER A 2 15.48 14.84 -19.83
N ALA A 3 16.55 14.25 -20.38
CA ALA A 3 17.10 13.00 -19.85
C ALA A 3 17.48 13.10 -18.37
N ALA A 4 17.99 14.27 -17.94
CA ALA A 4 18.31 14.54 -16.54
C ALA A 4 17.05 14.58 -15.65
N GLU A 5 15.97 15.20 -16.12
CA GLU A 5 14.69 15.23 -15.40
C GLU A 5 14.07 13.83 -15.26
N VAL A 6 14.20 12.98 -16.29
CA VAL A 6 13.76 11.59 -16.24
C VAL A 6 14.52 10.81 -15.17
N GLY A 7 15.85 10.97 -15.12
CA GLY A 7 16.68 10.33 -14.10
C GLY A 7 16.25 10.70 -12.68
N VAL A 8 16.06 11.99 -12.41
CA VAL A 8 15.59 12.50 -11.11
C VAL A 8 14.19 11.99 -10.77
N PHE A 9 13.28 11.96 -11.75
CA PHE A 9 11.93 11.46 -11.56
C PHE A 9 11.93 9.97 -11.16
N VAL A 10 12.66 9.12 -11.87
CA VAL A 10 12.76 7.68 -11.57
C VAL A 10 13.40 7.45 -10.21
N GLN A 11 14.43 8.23 -9.84
CA GLN A 11 15.05 8.16 -8.52
C GLN A 11 14.06 8.51 -7.40
N ARG A 12 13.26 9.58 -7.57
CA ARG A 12 12.22 9.96 -6.60
C ARG A 12 11.15 8.88 -6.47
N LEU A 13 10.69 8.33 -7.60
CA LEU A 13 9.70 7.25 -7.61
C LEU A 13 10.23 6.01 -6.87
N ARG A 14 11.47 5.60 -7.14
CA ARG A 14 12.12 4.50 -6.41
C ARG A 14 12.25 4.80 -4.91
N GLY A 15 12.59 6.05 -4.56
CA GLY A 15 12.64 6.51 -3.17
C GLY A 15 11.30 6.31 -2.47
N LEU A 16 10.20 6.74 -3.09
CA LEU A 16 8.84 6.54 -2.59
C LEU A 16 8.53 5.05 -2.38
N MET A 17 8.83 4.19 -3.35
CA MET A 17 8.59 2.73 -3.20
C MET A 17 9.41 2.14 -2.04
N ASN A 18 10.62 2.64 -1.81
CA ASN A 18 11.44 2.20 -0.68
C ASN A 18 10.89 2.68 0.66
N GLU A 19 10.34 3.89 0.74
CA GLU A 19 9.68 4.39 1.94
C GLU A 19 8.44 3.57 2.29
N ILE A 20 7.65 3.16 1.28
CA ILE A 20 6.49 2.29 1.46
C ILE A 20 6.93 0.89 1.91
N ALA A 21 7.97 0.33 1.29
CA ALA A 21 8.51 -0.97 1.68
C ALA A 21 9.16 -0.99 3.08
N ALA A 22 9.54 0.18 3.61
CA ALA A 22 10.10 0.34 4.94
C ALA A 22 9.07 0.87 5.95
N PHE A 23 7.77 0.86 5.61
CA PHE A 23 6.73 1.39 6.47
C PHE A 23 6.63 0.54 7.76
N PRO A 24 6.47 1.16 8.93
CA PRO A 24 6.61 0.47 10.22
C PRO A 24 5.44 -0.46 10.56
N VAL A 25 4.36 -0.42 9.78
CA VAL A 25 3.15 -1.22 9.99
C VAL A 25 2.80 -2.02 8.73
N PRO A 26 2.07 -3.14 8.85
CA PRO A 26 1.71 -3.97 7.71
C PRO A 26 0.99 -3.19 6.61
N THR A 27 1.47 -3.37 5.37
CA THR A 27 0.95 -2.73 4.16
C THR A 27 0.29 -3.75 3.24
N ILE A 28 -0.91 -3.44 2.75
CA ILE A 28 -1.67 -4.32 1.86
C ILE A 28 -2.04 -3.55 0.59
N ALA A 29 -1.60 -4.02 -0.57
CA ALA A 29 -2.03 -3.50 -1.86
C ALA A 29 -3.34 -4.17 -2.29
N ALA A 30 -4.37 -3.37 -2.55
CA ALA A 30 -5.64 -3.80 -3.13
C ALA A 30 -5.69 -3.38 -4.60
N MET A 31 -5.80 -4.36 -5.50
CA MET A 31 -5.79 -4.17 -6.95
C MET A 31 -7.13 -4.59 -7.55
N ASP A 32 -8.04 -3.62 -7.69
CA ASP A 32 -9.36 -3.83 -8.30
C ASP A 32 -9.35 -3.74 -9.83
N GLY A 33 -8.27 -3.25 -10.44
CA GLY A 33 -8.19 -3.00 -11.88
C GLY A 33 -6.77 -3.13 -12.41
N PHE A 34 -6.35 -2.16 -13.23
CA PHE A 34 -5.01 -2.20 -13.84
C PHE A 34 -3.91 -1.84 -12.84
N ALA A 35 -2.92 -2.71 -12.71
CA ALA A 35 -1.67 -2.46 -11.99
C ALA A 35 -0.48 -2.73 -12.92
N LEU A 36 -0.17 -1.77 -13.80
CA LEU A 36 0.89 -1.90 -14.81
C LEU A 36 2.09 -1.02 -14.48
N GLY A 37 3.29 -1.55 -14.73
CA GLY A 37 4.56 -0.87 -14.48
C GLY A 37 4.67 -0.35 -13.05
N GLY A 38 4.83 0.97 -12.88
CA GLY A 38 4.89 1.61 -11.56
C GLY A 38 3.76 1.25 -10.59
N GLY A 39 2.55 0.94 -11.09
CA GLY A 39 1.45 0.45 -10.24
C GLY A 39 1.69 -0.93 -9.65
N LEU A 40 2.31 -1.85 -10.42
CA LEU A 40 2.74 -3.14 -9.89
C LEU A 40 4.00 -3.01 -9.04
N GLU A 41 4.93 -2.10 -9.39
CA GLU A 41 6.10 -1.82 -8.55
C GLU A 41 5.71 -1.29 -7.17
N LEU A 42 4.63 -0.50 -7.10
CA LEU A 42 4.02 -0.07 -5.84
C LEU A 42 3.42 -1.26 -5.08
N ALA A 43 2.62 -2.10 -5.74
CA ALA A 43 2.03 -3.27 -5.09
C ALA A 43 3.10 -4.24 -4.58
N LEU A 44 4.22 -4.38 -5.30
CA LEU A 44 5.38 -5.16 -4.88
C LEU A 44 6.14 -4.54 -3.69
N ALA A 45 6.01 -3.22 -3.47
CA ALA A 45 6.57 -2.56 -2.30
C ALA A 45 5.75 -2.83 -1.03
N CYS A 46 4.47 -3.18 -1.16
CA CYS A 46 3.66 -3.61 -0.03
C CYS A 46 4.00 -5.03 0.43
N ASP A 47 3.75 -5.32 1.71
CA ASP A 47 3.95 -6.64 2.31
C ASP A 47 3.03 -7.69 1.69
N LEU A 48 1.74 -7.35 1.61
CA LEU A 48 0.68 -8.23 1.12
C LEU A 48 -0.02 -7.63 -0.10
N ARG A 49 -0.54 -8.51 -0.96
CA ARG A 49 -1.22 -8.13 -2.21
C ARG A 49 -2.52 -8.91 -2.37
N VAL A 50 -3.60 -8.20 -2.66
CA VAL A 50 -4.93 -8.73 -2.96
C VAL A 50 -5.38 -8.17 -4.29
N ALA A 51 -5.93 -9.01 -5.16
CA ALA A 51 -6.41 -8.61 -6.48
C ALA A 51 -7.83 -9.06 -6.74
N ALA A 52 -8.56 -8.29 -7.54
CA ALA A 52 -9.75 -8.80 -8.20
C ALA A 52 -9.33 -9.83 -9.26
N SER A 53 -10.12 -10.87 -9.49
CA SER A 53 -9.85 -11.93 -10.48
C SER A 53 -9.72 -11.36 -11.90
N SER A 54 -10.46 -10.29 -12.20
CA SER A 54 -10.44 -9.54 -13.46
C SER A 54 -9.36 -8.46 -13.52
N ALA A 55 -8.65 -8.16 -12.42
CA ALA A 55 -7.57 -7.19 -12.40
C ALA A 55 -6.46 -7.61 -13.37
N VAL A 56 -5.78 -6.65 -14.00
CA VAL A 56 -4.72 -6.93 -14.97
C VAL A 56 -3.42 -6.28 -14.50
N MET A 57 -2.36 -7.06 -14.37
CA MET A 57 -1.09 -6.60 -13.83
C MET A 57 0.12 -7.11 -14.60
N GLY A 58 1.21 -6.35 -14.56
CA GLY A 58 2.46 -6.72 -15.23
C GLY A 58 3.46 -5.57 -15.35
N LEU A 59 4.74 -5.94 -15.49
CA LEU A 59 5.82 -5.01 -15.81
C LEU A 59 6.01 -5.01 -17.33
N ILE A 60 5.41 -4.03 -18.01
CA ILE A 60 5.32 -3.96 -19.48
C ILE A 60 6.33 -3.01 -20.11
N GLU A 61 7.28 -2.49 -19.33
CA GLU A 61 8.26 -1.49 -19.75
C GLU A 61 9.09 -1.92 -20.97
N THR A 62 9.44 -3.20 -21.06
CA THR A 62 10.24 -3.78 -22.16
C THR A 62 9.54 -3.68 -23.51
N THR A 63 8.20 -3.71 -23.53
CA THR A 63 7.41 -3.48 -24.75
C THR A 63 7.55 -2.06 -25.33
N ARG A 64 8.15 -1.15 -24.54
CA ARG A 64 8.46 0.23 -24.93
C ARG A 64 9.96 0.53 -24.90
N GLY A 65 10.81 -0.50 -24.90
CA GLY A 65 12.27 -0.34 -24.86
C GLY A 65 12.80 0.18 -23.51
N LEU A 66 12.02 0.04 -22.43
CA LEU A 66 12.39 0.47 -21.08
C LEU A 66 12.55 -0.75 -20.16
N LEU A 67 13.09 -0.51 -18.95
CA LEU A 67 13.14 -1.49 -17.87
C LEU A 67 12.40 -0.97 -16.64
N PRO A 68 11.87 -1.85 -15.77
CA PRO A 68 11.22 -1.45 -14.52
C PRO A 68 12.18 -0.66 -13.62
N GLY A 69 11.82 0.58 -13.32
CA GLY A 69 12.73 1.57 -12.74
C GLY A 69 12.53 1.85 -11.26
N ALA A 70 11.36 1.57 -10.70
CA ALA A 70 11.01 1.86 -9.29
C ALA A 70 11.23 0.67 -8.34
N GLY A 71 11.96 -0.35 -8.81
CA GLY A 71 12.40 -1.50 -8.02
C GLY A 71 11.74 -2.83 -8.41
N GLY A 72 10.97 -2.88 -9.50
CA GLY A 72 10.37 -4.10 -10.04
C GLY A 72 11.40 -5.16 -10.38
N THR A 73 12.55 -4.78 -10.95
CA THR A 73 13.69 -5.70 -11.21
C THR A 73 14.28 -6.31 -9.94
N GLN A 74 13.97 -5.74 -8.77
CA GLN A 74 14.46 -6.20 -7.49
C GLN A 74 13.38 -6.99 -6.74
N ARG A 75 12.17 -6.44 -6.64
CA ARG A 75 11.10 -7.04 -5.83
C ARG A 75 10.42 -8.21 -6.54
N LEU A 76 10.24 -8.16 -7.87
CA LEU A 76 9.58 -9.26 -8.59
C LEU A 76 10.36 -10.58 -8.50
N PRO A 77 11.71 -10.62 -8.68
CA PRO A 77 12.48 -11.84 -8.47
C PRO A 77 12.47 -12.37 -7.04
N ARG A 78 12.38 -11.48 -6.03
CA ARG A 78 12.25 -11.89 -4.62
C ARG A 78 10.87 -12.47 -4.30
N CYS A 79 9.84 -12.06 -5.05
CA CYS A 79 8.47 -12.54 -4.92
C CYS A 79 8.26 -13.88 -5.65
N LEU A 80 8.68 -13.99 -6.91
CA LEU A 80 8.34 -15.10 -7.80
C LEU A 80 9.51 -16.03 -8.15
N GLY A 81 10.71 -15.73 -7.65
CA GLY A 81 11.94 -16.34 -8.14
C GLY A 81 12.45 -15.71 -9.43
N VAL A 82 13.75 -15.89 -9.69
CA VAL A 82 14.47 -15.20 -10.76
C VAL A 82 13.99 -15.62 -12.17
N ALA A 83 13.71 -16.91 -12.37
CA ALA A 83 13.35 -17.43 -13.69
C ALA A 83 12.02 -16.86 -14.19
N LEU A 84 10.95 -16.99 -13.39
CA LEU A 84 9.64 -16.48 -13.73
C LEU A 84 9.62 -14.95 -13.82
N ALA A 85 10.33 -14.26 -12.93
CA ALA A 85 10.43 -12.80 -13.00
C ALA A 85 11.10 -12.32 -14.30
N LYS A 86 12.15 -13.02 -14.76
CA LYS A 86 12.78 -12.74 -16.07
C LYS A 86 11.82 -12.98 -17.22
N GLU A 87 11.09 -14.09 -17.21
CA GLU A 87 10.07 -14.37 -18.23
C GLU A 87 9.07 -13.21 -18.32
N LEU A 88 8.45 -12.83 -17.20
CA LEU A 88 7.45 -11.77 -17.15
C LEU A 88 8.01 -10.41 -17.60
N ILE A 89 9.23 -10.04 -17.17
CA ILE A 89 9.87 -8.78 -17.55
C ILE A 89 10.27 -8.80 -19.02
N PHE A 90 10.90 -9.86 -19.52
CA PHE A 90 11.40 -9.93 -20.88
C PHE A 90 10.27 -9.95 -21.91
N THR A 91 9.17 -10.65 -21.61
CA THR A 91 8.02 -10.69 -22.52
C THR A 91 7.06 -9.53 -22.32
N GLY A 92 7.15 -8.80 -21.19
CA GLY A 92 6.16 -7.81 -20.80
C GLY A 92 4.76 -8.41 -20.64
N ARG A 93 4.66 -9.67 -20.20
CA ARG A 93 3.38 -10.40 -20.13
C ARG A 93 2.48 -9.78 -19.07
N ARG A 94 1.20 -9.64 -19.40
CA ARG A 94 0.14 -9.26 -18.47
C ARG A 94 -0.50 -10.51 -17.88
N LEU A 95 -0.79 -10.47 -16.60
CA LEU A 95 -1.48 -11.52 -15.85
C LEU A 95 -2.82 -10.97 -15.37
N ASN A 96 -3.86 -11.80 -15.41
CA ASN A 96 -5.07 -11.50 -14.66
C ASN A 96 -4.90 -11.84 -13.17
N GLY A 97 -5.85 -11.46 -12.32
CA GLY A 97 -5.76 -11.69 -10.87
C GLY A 97 -5.70 -13.16 -10.48
N VAL A 98 -6.37 -14.04 -11.24
CA VAL A 98 -6.35 -15.50 -11.00
C VAL A 98 -4.96 -16.07 -11.26
N GLN A 99 -4.40 -15.79 -12.44
CA GLN A 99 -3.04 -16.18 -12.82
C GLN A 99 -2.00 -15.61 -11.84
N ALA A 100 -2.18 -14.36 -11.41
CA ALA A 100 -1.31 -13.74 -10.43
C ALA A 100 -1.34 -14.47 -9.09
N HIS A 101 -2.50 -14.99 -8.68
CA HIS A 101 -2.61 -15.76 -7.44
C HIS A 101 -1.97 -17.15 -7.59
N GLU A 102 -2.22 -17.85 -8.69
CA GLU A 102 -1.64 -19.17 -8.99
C GLU A 102 -0.11 -19.14 -9.01
N LEU A 103 0.46 -18.06 -9.54
CA LEU A 103 1.92 -17.87 -9.59
C LEU A 103 2.51 -17.37 -8.26
N GLY A 104 1.69 -17.03 -7.26
CA GLY A 104 2.15 -16.48 -5.99
C GLY A 104 2.50 -14.98 -6.02
N LEU A 105 2.13 -14.27 -7.07
CA LEU A 105 2.32 -12.82 -7.16
C LEU A 105 1.39 -12.07 -6.19
N VAL A 106 0.19 -12.60 -5.96
CA VAL A 106 -0.79 -12.05 -5.00
C VAL A 106 -1.23 -13.10 -3.99
N ASN A 107 -1.46 -12.68 -2.75
CA ASN A 107 -1.89 -13.56 -1.66
C ASN A 107 -3.34 -14.03 -1.84
N HIS A 108 -4.19 -13.19 -2.42
CA HIS A 108 -5.60 -13.52 -2.67
C HIS A 108 -6.07 -12.95 -4.01
N ALA A 109 -6.84 -13.76 -4.74
CA ALA A 109 -7.68 -13.31 -5.85
C ALA A 109 -9.15 -13.44 -5.46
N VAL A 110 -9.94 -12.38 -5.64
CA VAL A 110 -11.38 -12.35 -5.32
C VAL A 110 -12.22 -12.00 -6.53
N ALA A 111 -13.42 -12.58 -6.65
CA ALA A 111 -14.35 -12.19 -7.72
C ALA A 111 -14.68 -10.70 -7.61
N GLN A 112 -14.63 -9.99 -8.74
CA GLN A 112 -14.94 -8.57 -8.76
C GLN A 112 -16.43 -8.34 -8.52
N ASN A 113 -16.75 -7.32 -7.71
CA ASN A 113 -18.12 -6.92 -7.45
C ASN A 113 -18.55 -5.79 -8.38
N GLU A 114 -19.84 -5.47 -8.39
CA GLU A 114 -20.42 -4.41 -9.25
C GLU A 114 -19.84 -3.02 -8.94
N GLU A 115 -19.42 -2.80 -7.69
CA GLU A 115 -18.81 -1.54 -7.22
C GLU A 115 -17.34 -1.38 -7.61
N GLY A 116 -16.69 -2.44 -8.11
CA GLY A 116 -15.28 -2.40 -8.51
C GLY A 116 -14.29 -2.21 -7.36
N ASN A 117 -14.63 -2.70 -6.15
CA ASN A 117 -13.83 -2.53 -4.93
C ASN A 117 -13.67 -3.84 -4.12
N ALA A 118 -13.88 -5.00 -4.74
CA ALA A 118 -13.82 -6.30 -4.06
C ALA A 118 -12.44 -6.60 -3.44
N ALA A 119 -11.35 -6.26 -4.13
CA ALA A 119 -10.00 -6.44 -3.63
C ALA A 119 -9.75 -5.57 -2.39
N TYR A 120 -10.27 -4.33 -2.39
CA TYR A 120 -10.22 -3.44 -1.24
C TYR A 120 -10.97 -4.01 -0.04
N HIS A 121 -12.18 -4.54 -0.23
CA HIS A 121 -12.93 -5.17 0.86
C HIS A 121 -12.20 -6.38 1.44
N ARG A 122 -11.62 -7.24 0.59
CA ARG A 122 -10.82 -8.37 1.08
C ARG A 122 -9.54 -7.91 1.79
N ALA A 123 -8.85 -6.89 1.28
CA ALA A 123 -7.68 -6.31 1.95
C ALA A 123 -8.03 -5.75 3.33
N ARG A 124 -9.18 -5.07 3.46
CA ARG A 124 -9.66 -4.56 4.75
C ARG A 124 -10.01 -5.69 5.71
N ALA A 125 -10.65 -6.76 5.24
CA ALA A 125 -10.91 -7.94 6.07
C ALA A 125 -9.60 -8.56 6.58
N LEU A 126 -8.61 -8.74 5.69
CA LEU A 126 -7.28 -9.24 6.05
C LEU A 126 -6.58 -8.34 7.08
N ALA A 127 -6.71 -7.02 6.93
CA ALA A 127 -6.19 -6.09 7.92
C ALA A 127 -6.87 -6.24 9.29
N GLN A 128 -8.20 -6.45 9.31
CA GLN A 128 -8.94 -6.71 10.55
C GLN A 128 -8.54 -8.04 11.20
N GLU A 129 -8.08 -9.03 10.43
CA GLU A 129 -7.50 -10.28 10.93
C GLU A 129 -6.12 -10.05 11.57
N ILE A 130 -5.35 -9.07 11.08
CA ILE A 130 -4.01 -8.73 11.59
C ILE A 130 -4.07 -7.88 12.88
N LEU A 131 -5.06 -6.98 12.98
CA LEU A 131 -5.20 -6.03 14.10
C LEU A 131 -5.15 -6.63 15.52
N PRO A 132 -5.74 -7.81 15.82
CA PRO A 132 -5.79 -8.31 17.19
C PRO A 132 -4.45 -8.81 17.72
N GLN A 133 -3.42 -8.89 16.87
CA GLN A 133 -2.13 -9.43 17.27
C GLN A 133 -1.36 -8.45 18.16
N PRO A 134 -0.69 -8.93 19.22
CA PRO A 134 0.07 -8.07 20.10
C PRO A 134 1.27 -7.48 19.34
N ASN A 135 1.32 -6.16 19.24
CA ASN A 135 2.43 -5.41 18.67
C ASN A 135 2.97 -4.41 19.71
N GLU A 136 4.29 -4.25 19.78
CA GLU A 136 4.92 -3.22 20.62
C GLU A 136 4.68 -1.80 20.07
N VAL A 137 4.27 -1.72 18.81
CA VAL A 137 3.84 -0.48 18.16
C VAL A 137 2.45 -0.14 18.70
N SER A 138 2.39 0.80 19.64
CA SER A 138 1.22 1.30 20.41
C SER A 138 -0.04 1.70 19.62
N SER A 139 -0.06 1.53 18.31
CA SER A 139 -1.18 1.86 17.45
C SER A 139 -1.47 0.64 16.58
N ASN A 140 -2.65 0.05 16.77
CA ASN A 140 -3.23 -0.97 15.89
C ASN A 140 -3.50 -0.37 14.50
N GLU A 141 -2.42 -0.13 13.74
CA GLU A 141 -2.41 0.56 12.46
C GLU A 141 -1.98 -0.41 11.36
N TYR A 142 -2.63 -0.27 10.21
CA TYR A 142 -2.30 -0.91 8.95
C TYR A 142 -2.55 0.08 7.83
N LEU A 143 -1.94 -0.16 6.67
CA LEU A 143 -2.11 0.69 5.51
C LEU A 143 -2.61 -0.13 4.33
N VAL A 144 -3.82 0.15 3.85
CA VAL A 144 -4.34 -0.39 2.59
C VAL A 144 -4.15 0.64 1.48
N LEU A 145 -3.46 0.26 0.42
CA LEU A 145 -3.24 1.10 -0.77
C LEU A 145 -4.12 0.61 -1.92
N ASN A 146 -4.89 1.51 -2.54
CA ASN A 146 -5.69 1.24 -3.75
C ASN A 146 -5.45 2.32 -4.82
N SER A 147 -5.66 2.02 -6.10
CA SER A 147 -5.56 2.96 -7.22
C SER A 147 -6.45 4.20 -7.04
N SER A 148 -7.64 4.05 -6.45
CA SER A 148 -8.56 5.15 -6.11
C SER A 148 -8.01 6.11 -5.04
N SER A 149 -7.05 5.68 -4.21
CA SER A 149 -6.36 6.55 -3.24
C SER A 149 -5.22 7.39 -3.85
N LEU A 150 -4.81 7.08 -5.09
CA LEU A 150 -3.75 7.76 -5.83
C LEU A 150 -4.27 8.63 -6.99
N GLY A 151 -5.59 8.62 -7.23
CA GLY A 151 -6.25 9.44 -8.25
C GLY A 151 -6.25 10.93 -7.87
N ASN A 152 -5.62 11.75 -8.72
CA ASN A 152 -5.58 13.22 -8.68
C ASN A 152 -5.04 13.85 -7.39
N LYS A 153 -3.83 13.46 -6.97
CA LYS A 153 -2.86 14.34 -6.26
C LYS A 153 -1.56 13.55 -6.03
N THR A 154 -0.51 13.88 -6.79
CA THR A 154 0.88 13.49 -6.49
C THR A 154 1.36 13.97 -5.10
N SER A 155 0.52 14.72 -4.38
CA SER A 155 0.73 15.18 -3.01
C SER A 155 0.09 14.32 -1.91
N SER A 156 -0.82 13.36 -2.19
CA SER A 156 -1.53 12.62 -1.12
C SER A 156 -0.72 11.44 -0.56
N ALA A 157 0.01 10.70 -1.39
CA ALA A 157 0.92 9.64 -0.92
C ALA A 157 2.07 10.25 -0.10
N GLY A 158 2.62 11.37 -0.57
CA GLY A 158 3.61 12.15 0.17
C GLY A 158 3.06 12.71 1.48
N ALA A 159 1.79 13.11 1.54
CA ALA A 159 1.15 13.60 2.77
C ALA A 159 0.84 12.49 3.77
N ALA A 160 0.41 11.30 3.33
CA ALA A 160 0.21 10.14 4.21
C ALA A 160 1.55 9.66 4.80
N ILE A 161 2.62 9.67 3.99
CA ILE A 161 3.98 9.33 4.43
C ILE A 161 4.59 10.43 5.30
N ALA A 162 4.34 11.71 5.00
CA ALA A 162 4.77 12.84 5.84
C ALA A 162 4.05 12.85 7.20
N ALA A 163 2.74 12.56 7.22
CA ALA A 163 1.97 12.42 8.46
C ALA A 163 2.43 11.22 9.31
N ALA A 164 2.96 10.16 8.68
CA ALA A 164 3.60 9.05 9.38
C ALA A 164 5.02 9.40 9.87
N ARG A 165 5.78 10.24 9.13
CA ARG A 165 7.09 10.78 9.57
C ARG A 165 6.97 11.60 10.85
N ASP A 166 5.91 12.40 11.00
CA ASP A 166 5.68 13.25 12.17
C ASP A 166 5.25 12.47 13.44
N ARG A 167 4.93 11.19 13.31
CA ARG A 167 4.58 10.31 14.45
C ARG A 167 5.76 9.51 14.99
N ARG A 168 7.00 9.86 14.64
CA ARG A 168 8.15 9.35 15.40
C ARG A 168 8.07 9.92 16.82
N PRO A 169 8.00 9.10 17.89
CA PRO A 169 8.22 9.64 19.22
C PRO A 169 9.63 10.25 19.24
N SER A 170 9.69 11.56 19.51
CA SER A 170 10.93 12.24 19.81
C SER A 170 11.52 11.65 21.09
N SER A 171 12.83 11.42 21.07
CA SER A 171 13.65 10.87 22.16
C SER A 171 13.48 9.37 22.46
N HIS A 172 14.34 8.55 21.85
CA HIS A 172 15.01 7.53 22.65
C HIS A 172 16.39 8.09 23.00
N SER A 173 16.55 8.47 24.27
CA SER A 173 17.89 8.62 24.86
C SER A 173 18.66 7.35 24.54
N GLN A 174 19.81 7.49 23.88
CA GLN A 174 20.74 6.38 23.70
C GLN A 174 21.16 5.90 25.10
N ARG A 175 20.49 4.88 25.63
CA ARG A 175 21.08 4.01 26.63
C ARG A 175 21.81 2.95 25.84
N SER A 176 23.13 3.09 25.76
CA SER A 176 24.00 2.08 25.18
C SER A 176 23.77 0.76 25.92
N CYS A 177 23.08 -0.18 25.30
CA CYS A 177 23.08 -1.57 25.75
C CYS A 177 24.40 -2.18 25.28
N ALA A 178 25.46 -1.99 26.08
CA ALA A 178 26.63 -2.85 25.99
C ALA A 178 26.23 -4.21 26.56
N CYS A 179 26.19 -5.25 25.72
CA CYS A 179 25.98 -6.62 26.14
C CYS A 179 27.20 -7.12 26.96
N PRO A 180 27.03 -7.61 28.20
CA PRO A 180 28.02 -8.46 28.84
C PRO A 180 27.78 -9.94 28.51
N ALA A 181 28.86 -10.72 28.39
CA ALA A 181 28.87 -12.16 28.12
C ALA A 181 28.12 -13.00 29.19
N PRO A 182 27.69 -14.25 28.89
CA PRO A 182 26.72 -14.96 29.71
C PRO A 182 27.35 -15.62 30.94
N SER A 183 26.71 -15.48 32.10
CA SER A 183 26.92 -16.37 33.26
C SER A 183 25.58 -16.67 33.97
N LEU A 184 25.57 -17.81 34.66
CA LEU A 184 24.44 -18.65 35.06
C LEU A 184 23.54 -18.06 36.18
N ARG A 185 22.25 -18.47 36.20
CA ARG A 185 21.15 -18.02 37.11
C ARG A 185 21.33 -18.46 38.58
N PRO A 186 20.55 -17.90 39.55
CA PRO A 186 19.20 -18.41 39.89
C PRO A 186 18.11 -17.33 40.22
N ARG A 187 16.83 -17.77 40.32
CA ARG A 187 15.53 -17.06 40.59
C ARG A 187 15.22 -16.95 42.12
N PRO A 188 14.03 -16.45 42.63
CA PRO A 188 13.03 -15.41 42.24
C PRO A 188 12.58 -14.44 43.41
N SER A 189 11.83 -13.34 43.14
CA SER A 189 10.39 -13.04 43.48
C SER A 189 10.24 -11.70 44.26
N PRO A 190 9.02 -11.18 44.58
CA PRO A 190 7.96 -10.61 43.72
C PRO A 190 7.64 -9.12 44.06
N GLY A 191 6.87 -8.40 43.23
CA GLY A 191 6.39 -7.05 43.59
C GLY A 191 5.38 -6.45 42.61
N LEU A 192 4.17 -6.24 43.09
CA LEU A 192 3.02 -5.62 42.43
C LEU A 192 3.20 -4.10 42.24
N SER A 193 2.62 -3.54 41.16
CA SER A 193 1.78 -2.34 41.28
C SER A 193 0.87 -2.17 40.06
N HIS A 194 -0.38 -1.81 40.36
CA HIS A 194 -1.48 -1.54 39.42
C HIS A 194 -1.56 -0.05 39.06
N ALA A 195 -2.25 0.19 37.93
CA ALA A 195 -3.12 1.33 37.57
C ALA A 195 -2.52 2.48 36.73
N PRO A 196 -3.35 3.23 35.95
CA PRO A 196 -4.74 3.02 35.54
C PRO A 196 -4.96 2.96 34.01
N SER A 197 -6.11 2.41 33.63
CA SER A 197 -6.72 2.54 32.30
C SER A 197 -7.07 4.00 31.99
N LEU A 198 -6.68 4.53 30.83
CA LEU A 198 -7.31 5.72 30.26
C LEU A 198 -7.97 5.39 28.92
N ARG A 199 -9.29 5.53 28.95
CA ARG A 199 -10.20 5.44 27.81
C ARG A 199 -9.93 6.55 26.79
N SER A 200 -10.39 6.26 25.57
CA SER A 200 -10.81 7.17 24.51
C SER A 200 -9.75 8.07 23.87
N ARG A 201 -9.30 7.67 22.68
CA ARG A 201 -9.38 8.47 21.46
C ARG A 201 -9.27 7.54 20.25
N LEU A 202 -10.42 7.27 19.62
CA LEU A 202 -10.53 6.62 18.32
C LEU A 202 -9.93 7.53 17.25
N ALA A 203 -8.95 7.03 16.50
CA ALA A 203 -8.56 7.61 15.22
C ALA A 203 -8.56 6.50 14.16
N SER A 204 -9.75 6.17 13.68
CA SER A 204 -9.91 5.44 12.43
C SER A 204 -9.48 6.35 11.28
N VAL A 205 -8.32 6.12 10.66
CA VAL A 205 -8.08 6.64 9.31
C VAL A 205 -8.72 5.66 8.32
N VAL A 206 -10.05 5.72 8.27
CA VAL A 206 -10.85 5.20 7.16
C VAL A 206 -11.16 6.41 6.30
N ALA A 207 -10.41 6.60 5.22
CA ALA A 207 -10.80 7.54 4.18
C ALA A 207 -11.97 6.92 3.39
N CYS A 208 -13.18 7.08 3.93
CA CYS A 208 -14.42 6.89 3.18
C CYS A 208 -15.01 8.28 2.95
N TRP A 209 -14.99 8.75 1.70
CA TRP A 209 -15.77 9.92 1.29
C TRP A 209 -17.08 9.39 0.74
N SER A 210 -18.13 9.38 1.58
CA SER A 210 -19.51 9.26 1.12
C SER A 210 -20.08 10.66 0.94
N GLY A 211 -20.49 10.99 -0.28
CA GLY A 211 -21.40 12.11 -0.50
C GLY A 211 -21.24 12.79 -1.85
N PHE A 212 -21.83 12.23 -2.90
CA PHE A 212 -22.71 13.03 -3.76
C PHE A 212 -23.75 12.13 -4.42
N SER A 213 -24.96 12.19 -3.85
CA SER A 213 -26.19 11.75 -4.50
C SER A 213 -26.49 12.73 -5.63
N VAL A 214 -26.56 12.24 -6.87
CA VAL A 214 -27.15 13.02 -7.97
C VAL A 214 -28.65 12.70 -7.97
N SER A 215 -29.40 13.38 -7.11
CA SER A 215 -30.86 13.45 -7.25
C SER A 215 -31.18 14.35 -8.45
N ARG A 216 -31.69 13.76 -9.53
CA ARG A 216 -32.34 14.51 -10.61
C ARG A 216 -33.62 15.14 -10.07
N SER A 217 -33.67 16.46 -10.06
CA SER A 217 -34.91 17.22 -10.03
C SER A 217 -34.78 18.39 -11.01
N PRO A 218 -35.71 18.53 -11.98
CA PRO A 218 -35.66 19.61 -12.96
C PRO A 218 -36.24 20.88 -12.35
N CYS A 219 -35.48 21.98 -12.39
CA CYS A 219 -36.02 23.32 -12.15
C CYS A 219 -36.36 24.00 -13.50
N PRO A 220 -37.56 24.56 -13.65
CA PRO A 220 -37.98 25.31 -14.83
C PRO A 220 -37.60 26.80 -14.72
N LEU A 221 -37.75 27.50 -15.85
CA LEU A 221 -37.74 28.96 -16.03
C LEU A 221 -36.36 29.64 -16.11
N TRP A 222 -35.89 29.85 -17.33
CA TRP A 222 -35.79 31.21 -17.85
C TRP A 222 -36.03 31.25 -19.35
N SER A 223 -37.01 32.07 -19.73
CA SER A 223 -37.43 32.37 -21.09
C SER A 223 -36.72 33.63 -21.58
N SER A 224 -36.73 33.82 -22.91
CA SER A 224 -36.35 35.02 -23.69
C SER A 224 -34.84 35.16 -23.98
N ALA A 225 -34.35 35.39 -25.21
CA ALA A 225 -34.95 35.71 -26.50
C ALA A 225 -33.93 35.39 -27.63
N PRO A 226 -34.34 35.37 -28.93
CA PRO A 226 -33.51 34.94 -30.05
C PRO A 226 -32.87 36.11 -30.79
N LEU A 227 -31.64 35.94 -31.30
CA LEU A 227 -31.10 36.78 -32.36
C LEU A 227 -30.31 35.95 -33.36
N ARG A 228 -30.96 35.77 -34.53
CA ARG A 228 -30.47 35.69 -35.92
C ARG A 228 -29.32 34.75 -36.27
#